data_AF-A0A538DJH4-F1
#
_entry.id   AF-A0A538DJH4-F1
#
_cell.length_a   1.000
_cell.length_b   1.000
_cell.length_c   1.000
_cell.angle_alpha   90.00
_cell.angle_beta   90.00
_cell.angle_gamma   90.00
#
_symmetry.space_group_name_H-M   'P 1'
#
loop_
_entity.id
_entity.type
_entity.pdbx_description
1 polymer ?
#
loop_
_entity_poly.entity_id
_entity_poly.type
_entity_poly.pdbx_seq_one_letter_code
_entity_poly.pdbx_strand_id
1 'polypeptide(L)'
;MRPIAMLATGFVLSLRLTAAAAPDCDGGRVYSLRLRPDRVRFHGSFTRRGVTHATLVTAPGGLRLEVFDADDPAVVLYATTIPANQFATSGQATRYTGGGAFHGAITLRNSGRQRDTVRISVQAIRAAVTGLGGARDLRVRVVTDGGCGRTCVAACTAGNGLACRPSVAYVPFADEQFGAYVSRPGRPVSSLCGLEIDAASPCDFLVEERCILPYPSSR
;
A
#
# COMPACT_ATOMS: atom_id res chain seq x y z
N MET A 1 -64.34 23.84 13.65
CA MET A 1 -62.87 23.85 13.84
C MET A 1 -62.33 22.52 13.32
N ARG A 2 -61.58 22.52 12.21
CA ARG A 2 -60.98 21.32 11.60
C ARG A 2 -59.48 21.32 11.91
N PRO A 3 -58.88 20.24 12.43
CA PRO A 3 -57.43 20.16 12.56
C PRO A 3 -56.82 19.76 11.21
N ILE A 4 -55.91 20.58 10.71
CA ILE A 4 -55.07 20.29 9.53
C ILE A 4 -53.90 19.44 10.01
N ALA A 5 -53.87 18.17 9.61
CA ALA A 5 -52.72 17.31 9.83
C ALA A 5 -51.61 17.68 8.84
N MET A 6 -50.56 18.34 9.33
CA MET A 6 -49.32 18.59 8.60
C MET A 6 -48.51 17.29 8.57
N LEU A 7 -48.60 16.55 7.47
CA LEU A 7 -47.69 15.45 7.17
C LEU A 7 -46.35 16.04 6.71
N ALA A 8 -45.39 16.10 7.63
CA ALA A 8 -44.00 16.41 7.31
C ALA A 8 -43.35 15.16 6.69
N THR A 9 -43.31 15.12 5.36
CA THR A 9 -42.61 14.08 4.59
C THR A 9 -41.11 14.29 4.75
N GLY A 10 -40.51 13.61 5.73
CA GLY A 10 -39.06 13.58 5.93
C GLY A 10 -38.37 12.92 4.73
N PHE A 11 -37.80 13.74 3.87
CA PHE A 11 -36.96 13.30 2.76
C PHE A 11 -35.65 12.78 3.37
N VAL A 12 -35.54 11.46 3.60
CA VAL A 12 -34.28 10.82 4.01
C VAL A 12 -33.35 10.88 2.81
N LEU A 13 -32.55 11.94 2.75
CA LEU A 13 -31.46 12.09 1.80
C LEU A 13 -30.47 10.95 2.09
N SER A 14 -30.57 9.88 1.31
CA SER A 14 -29.61 8.78 1.32
C SER A 14 -28.29 9.30 0.75
N LEU A 15 -27.54 10.05 1.57
CA LEU A 15 -26.14 10.30 1.32
C LEU A 15 -25.50 8.91 1.21
N ARG A 16 -25.14 8.53 -0.01
CA ARG A 16 -24.13 7.50 -0.19
C ARG A 16 -22.90 8.09 0.48
N LEU A 17 -22.64 7.66 1.72
CA LEU A 17 -21.29 7.70 2.26
C LEU A 17 -20.49 6.85 1.28
N THR A 18 -19.89 7.49 0.28
CA THR A 18 -18.66 6.99 -0.29
C THR A 18 -17.77 6.79 0.92
N ALA A 19 -17.59 5.54 1.33
CA ALA A 19 -16.62 5.19 2.33
C ALA A 19 -15.35 5.94 1.96
N ALA A 20 -14.99 6.94 2.76
CA ALA A 20 -13.74 7.62 2.60
C ALA A 20 -12.71 6.52 2.91
N ALA A 21 -12.15 5.92 1.85
CA ALA A 21 -11.18 4.86 1.96
C ALA A 21 -10.15 5.31 3.00
N ALA A 22 -10.09 4.59 4.13
CA ALA A 22 -9.35 5.02 5.31
C ALA A 22 -7.92 5.46 4.91
N PRO A 23 -7.44 6.63 5.37
CA PRO A 23 -6.13 7.17 4.98
C PRO A 23 -5.01 6.46 5.76
N ASP A 24 -4.77 5.18 5.47
CA ASP A 24 -4.05 4.22 6.33
C ASP A 24 -2.77 3.63 5.68
N CYS A 25 -2.05 4.37 4.85
CA CYS A 25 -0.80 3.85 4.30
C CYS A 25 0.38 3.95 5.26
N ASP A 26 1.19 2.90 5.24
CA ASP A 26 2.40 2.79 6.06
C ASP A 26 3.59 2.48 5.14
N GLY A 27 4.41 3.51 4.87
CA GLY A 27 5.64 3.35 4.10
C GLY A 27 5.47 3.03 2.62
N GLY A 28 4.25 2.79 2.11
CA GLY A 28 4.07 2.27 0.76
C GLY A 28 3.48 3.26 -0.25
N ARG A 29 3.87 3.12 -1.52
CA ARG A 29 3.22 3.78 -2.65
C ARG A 29 3.09 2.87 -3.86
N VAL A 30 1.96 2.94 -4.57
CA VAL A 30 1.79 2.37 -5.90
C VAL A 30 2.12 3.41 -6.97
N TYR A 31 3.07 3.11 -7.85
CA TYR A 31 3.27 3.88 -9.09
C TYR A 31 2.48 3.30 -10.25
N SER A 32 2.39 1.96 -10.33
CA SER A 32 1.54 1.24 -11.26
C SER A 32 1.30 -0.17 -10.75
N LEU A 33 0.06 -0.64 -10.85
CA LEU A 33 -0.31 -2.02 -10.57
C LEU A 33 -1.21 -2.52 -11.69
N ARG A 34 -0.87 -3.67 -12.26
CA ARG A 34 -1.69 -4.37 -13.25
C ARG A 34 -1.77 -5.85 -12.87
N LEU A 35 -2.99 -6.34 -12.80
CA LEU A 35 -3.31 -7.74 -12.53
C LEU A 35 -4.03 -8.33 -13.74
N ARG A 36 -3.60 -9.52 -14.16
CA ARG A 36 -4.26 -10.38 -15.14
C ARG A 36 -4.30 -11.80 -14.56
N PRO A 37 -5.16 -12.70 -15.08
CA PRO A 37 -5.30 -14.04 -14.51
C PRO A 37 -3.98 -14.79 -14.29
N ASP A 38 -3.01 -14.61 -15.20
CA ASP A 38 -1.71 -15.29 -15.20
C ASP A 38 -0.50 -14.35 -14.94
N ARG A 39 -0.72 -13.07 -14.65
CA ARG A 39 0.35 -12.07 -14.64
C ARG A 39 0.12 -10.94 -13.65
N VAL A 40 1.17 -10.58 -12.92
CA VAL A 40 1.23 -9.39 -12.08
C VAL A 40 2.33 -8.47 -12.55
N ARG A 41 2.02 -7.18 -12.70
CA ARG A 41 3.03 -6.13 -12.86
C ARG A 41 2.80 -5.09 -11.78
N PHE A 42 3.75 -5.00 -10.86
CA PHE A 42 3.74 -4.02 -9.79
C PHE A 42 5.00 -3.16 -9.86
N HIS A 43 4.81 -1.85 -9.79
CA HIS A 43 5.85 -0.88 -9.55
C HIS A 43 5.39 0.00 -8.41
N GLY A 44 6.09 -0.06 -7.29
CA GLY A 44 5.82 0.76 -6.12
C GLY A 44 7.08 1.16 -5.37
N SER A 45 6.90 1.75 -4.21
CA SER A 45 7.96 1.98 -3.24
C SER A 45 7.58 1.54 -1.85
N PHE A 46 8.61 1.27 -1.06
CA PHE A 46 8.56 0.96 0.35
C PHE A 46 9.55 1.85 1.10
N THR A 47 9.10 2.54 2.13
CA THR A 47 9.83 3.52 2.92
C THR A 47 9.85 3.07 4.36
N ARG A 48 11.02 2.92 4.94
CA ARG A 48 11.22 2.54 6.34
C ARG A 48 12.59 3.00 6.80
N ARG A 49 12.73 3.42 8.05
CA ARG A 49 14.00 3.93 8.60
C ARG A 49 15.18 2.99 8.27
N GLY A 50 16.22 3.54 7.64
CA GLY A 50 17.46 2.82 7.32
C GLY A 50 17.37 1.75 6.22
N VAL A 51 16.22 1.58 5.57
CA VAL A 51 16.06 0.55 4.53
C VAL A 51 16.77 0.96 3.24
N THR A 52 17.46 0.00 2.64
CA THR A 52 18.07 0.13 1.32
C THR A 52 17.73 -1.08 0.47
N HIS A 53 17.93 -1.02 -0.85
CA HIS A 53 17.72 -2.18 -1.71
C HIS A 53 18.57 -3.38 -1.27
N ALA A 54 19.75 -3.11 -0.71
CA ALA A 54 20.71 -4.11 -0.28
C ALA A 54 20.30 -4.74 1.05
N THR A 55 19.54 -4.06 1.91
CA THR A 55 19.15 -4.55 3.24
C THR A 55 17.71 -5.04 3.33
N LEU A 56 16.85 -4.67 2.37
CA LEU A 56 15.42 -4.96 2.42
C LEU A 56 15.11 -6.47 2.46
N VAL A 57 15.91 -7.30 1.76
CA VAL A 57 15.61 -8.73 1.54
C VAL A 57 16.74 -9.66 1.99
N THR A 58 17.69 -9.19 2.80
CA THR A 58 18.87 -9.96 3.22
C THR A 58 18.65 -10.85 4.43
N ALA A 59 17.61 -10.60 5.21
CA ALA A 59 17.28 -11.40 6.38
C ALA A 59 16.46 -12.65 5.96
N PRO A 60 16.53 -13.77 6.72
CA PRO A 60 16.06 -15.09 6.28
C PRO A 60 14.62 -15.17 5.72
N GLY A 61 13.70 -14.33 6.19
CA GLY A 61 12.31 -14.28 5.74
C GLY A 61 12.11 -13.72 4.33
N GLY A 62 13.13 -13.06 3.76
CA GLY A 62 13.12 -12.60 2.37
C GLY A 62 12.06 -11.52 2.09
N LEU A 63 11.29 -11.71 1.03
CA LEU A 63 10.25 -10.79 0.57
C LEU A 63 8.90 -11.50 0.46
N ARG A 64 7.93 -11.11 1.29
CA ARG A 64 6.51 -11.41 1.05
C ARG A 64 5.80 -10.18 0.48
N LEU A 65 5.07 -10.37 -0.61
CA LEU A 65 4.29 -9.34 -1.28
C LEU A 65 2.85 -9.84 -1.46
N GLU A 66 1.89 -9.03 -1.03
CA GLU A 66 0.46 -9.32 -1.14
C GLU A 66 -0.26 -8.16 -1.80
N VAL A 67 -1.16 -8.46 -2.71
CA VAL A 67 -2.10 -7.51 -3.31
C VAL A 67 -3.49 -7.88 -2.82
N PHE A 68 -4.16 -6.95 -2.17
CA PHE A 68 -5.42 -7.20 -1.48
C PHE A 68 -6.40 -6.05 -1.68
N ASP A 69 -7.68 -6.33 -1.45
CA ASP A 69 -8.76 -5.36 -1.55
C ASP A 69 -8.65 -4.30 -0.44
N ALA A 70 -8.79 -3.02 -0.81
CA ALA A 70 -8.63 -1.91 0.13
C ALA A 70 -9.76 -1.83 1.17
N ASP A 71 -10.95 -2.30 0.82
CA ASP A 71 -12.17 -2.32 1.66
C ASP A 71 -12.27 -3.63 2.47
N ASP A 72 -11.67 -4.72 2.00
CA ASP A 72 -11.60 -6.01 2.71
C ASP A 72 -10.17 -6.63 2.66
N PRO A 73 -9.35 -6.41 3.70
CA PRO A 73 -7.99 -6.94 3.76
C PRO A 73 -7.87 -8.47 3.77
N ALA A 74 -8.95 -9.20 4.03
CA ALA A 74 -8.97 -10.66 3.94
C ALA A 74 -9.04 -11.14 2.48
N VAL A 75 -9.51 -10.30 1.56
CA VAL A 75 -9.59 -10.61 0.13
C VAL A 75 -8.24 -10.34 -0.53
N VAL A 76 -7.40 -11.37 -0.56
CA VAL A 76 -6.08 -11.36 -1.23
C VAL A 76 -6.21 -11.86 -2.67
N LEU A 77 -5.86 -11.01 -3.63
CA LEU A 77 -5.93 -11.32 -5.06
C LEU A 77 -4.65 -11.97 -5.57
N TYR A 78 -3.52 -11.68 -4.93
CA TYR A 78 -2.23 -12.25 -5.25
C TYR A 78 -1.32 -12.20 -4.04
N ALA A 79 -0.60 -13.30 -3.78
CA ALA A 79 0.43 -13.35 -2.75
C ALA A 79 1.63 -14.13 -3.27
N THR A 80 2.83 -13.70 -2.87
CA THR A 80 4.06 -14.44 -3.12
C THR A 80 5.04 -14.23 -1.98
N THR A 81 5.81 -15.26 -1.68
CA THR A 81 6.95 -15.19 -0.75
C THR A 81 8.20 -15.66 -1.47
N ILE A 82 9.26 -14.87 -1.43
CA ILE A 82 10.54 -15.17 -2.05
C ILE A 82 11.62 -15.17 -0.98
N PRO A 83 12.29 -16.32 -0.75
CA PRO A 83 13.38 -16.41 0.22
C PRO A 83 14.55 -15.47 -0.10
N ALA A 84 15.25 -15.01 0.92
CA ALA A 84 16.39 -14.11 0.78
C ALA A 84 17.52 -14.66 -0.11
N ASN A 85 17.77 -15.97 -0.05
CA ASN A 85 18.81 -16.64 -0.86
C ASN A 85 18.49 -16.66 -2.37
N GLN A 86 17.30 -16.21 -2.79
CA GLN A 86 16.94 -16.01 -4.18
C GLN A 86 17.18 -14.58 -4.68
N PHE A 87 17.86 -13.75 -3.89
CA PHE A 87 18.25 -12.41 -4.28
C PHE A 87 19.78 -12.27 -4.36
N ALA A 88 20.24 -11.56 -5.38
CA ALA A 88 21.63 -11.15 -5.53
C ALA A 88 21.72 -9.62 -5.53
N THR A 89 22.59 -9.10 -4.68
CA THR A 89 22.90 -7.66 -4.59
C THR A 89 24.14 -7.36 -5.42
N SER A 90 24.04 -6.42 -6.36
CA SER A 90 25.17 -6.00 -7.20
C SER A 90 25.06 -4.51 -7.54
N GLY A 91 26.08 -3.72 -7.22
CA GLY A 91 26.08 -2.28 -7.48
C GLY A 91 24.85 -1.60 -6.88
N GLN A 92 24.09 -0.90 -7.72
CA GLN A 92 22.95 -0.06 -7.32
C GLN A 92 21.59 -0.80 -7.30
N ALA A 93 21.59 -2.14 -7.32
CA ALA A 93 20.36 -2.91 -7.35
C ALA A 93 20.50 -4.28 -6.69
N THR A 94 19.36 -4.75 -6.18
CA THR A 94 19.18 -6.13 -5.74
C THR A 94 18.15 -6.79 -6.66
N ARG A 95 18.46 -7.99 -7.15
CA ARG A 95 17.63 -8.67 -8.15
C ARG A 95 17.33 -10.09 -7.73
N TYR A 96 16.12 -10.52 -8.05
CA TYR A 96 15.77 -11.93 -7.97
C TYR A 96 16.58 -12.73 -9.00
N THR A 97 17.12 -13.87 -8.59
CA THR A 97 18.07 -14.68 -9.38
C THR A 97 17.40 -15.74 -10.25
N GLY A 98 16.08 -15.94 -10.15
CA GLY A 98 15.34 -16.88 -11.01
C GLY A 98 15.09 -18.26 -10.42
N GLY A 99 15.41 -18.52 -9.15
CA GLY A 99 15.20 -19.84 -8.51
C GLY A 99 13.94 -19.95 -7.64
N GLY A 100 13.49 -21.19 -7.40
CA GLY A 100 12.30 -21.47 -6.57
C GLY A 100 10.98 -21.41 -7.35
N ALA A 101 9.87 -21.22 -6.61
CA ALA A 101 8.50 -21.31 -7.16
C ALA A 101 7.98 -20.01 -7.82
N PHE A 102 8.65 -18.87 -7.60
CA PHE A 102 8.27 -17.62 -8.24
C PHE A 102 8.74 -17.59 -9.69
N HIS A 103 7.84 -17.32 -10.62
CA HIS A 103 8.20 -17.18 -12.04
C HIS A 103 8.14 -15.71 -12.44
N GLY A 104 9.29 -15.12 -12.78
CA GLY A 104 9.34 -13.75 -13.25
C GLY A 104 10.60 -13.00 -12.85
N ALA A 105 10.45 -11.69 -12.63
CA ALA A 105 11.55 -10.81 -12.27
C ALA A 105 11.17 -9.90 -11.11
N ILE A 106 12.11 -9.71 -10.16
CA ILE A 106 12.05 -8.66 -9.15
C ILE A 106 13.32 -7.85 -9.20
N THR A 107 13.18 -6.53 -9.13
CA THR A 107 14.28 -5.58 -9.01
C THR A 107 13.98 -4.58 -7.92
N LEU A 108 14.96 -4.39 -7.04
CA LEU A 108 14.95 -3.44 -5.94
C LEU A 108 16.03 -2.40 -6.19
N ARG A 109 15.71 -1.12 -6.00
CA ARG A 109 16.67 -0.01 -6.12
C ARG A 109 16.34 1.06 -5.08
N ASN A 110 17.35 1.77 -4.59
CA ASN A 110 17.10 2.96 -3.77
C ASN A 110 16.36 4.02 -4.61
N SER A 111 15.43 4.71 -3.99
CA SER A 111 14.77 5.86 -4.60
C SER A 111 15.74 7.05 -4.57
N GLY A 112 16.06 7.60 -5.74
CA GLY A 112 16.81 8.86 -5.82
C GLY A 112 15.99 10.11 -5.48
N ARG A 113 14.71 9.96 -5.08
CA ARG A 113 13.80 11.09 -4.80
C ARG A 113 13.36 11.18 -3.35
N GLN A 114 13.54 10.11 -2.58
CA GLN A 114 13.06 10.00 -1.22
C GLN A 114 14.05 9.13 -0.42
N ARG A 115 14.52 9.64 0.72
CA ARG A 115 15.46 8.95 1.61
C ARG A 115 14.83 7.66 2.14
N ASP A 116 15.64 6.67 2.51
CA ASP A 116 15.20 5.43 3.18
C ASP A 116 14.00 4.77 2.48
N THR A 117 14.02 4.82 1.15
CA THR A 117 12.92 4.37 0.29
C THR A 117 13.48 3.50 -0.82
N VAL A 118 12.91 2.31 -0.96
CA VAL A 118 13.26 1.34 -2.00
C VAL A 118 12.13 1.30 -3.02
N ARG A 119 12.48 1.42 -4.30
CA ARG A 119 11.59 1.11 -5.41
C ARG A 119 11.58 -0.38 -5.66
N ILE A 120 10.38 -0.93 -5.76
CA ILE A 120 10.13 -2.34 -5.98
C ILE A 120 9.46 -2.49 -7.34
N SER A 121 10.10 -3.23 -8.23
CA SER A 121 9.54 -3.63 -9.52
C SER A 121 9.38 -5.13 -9.55
N VAL A 122 8.15 -5.60 -9.70
CA VAL A 122 7.78 -7.02 -9.76
C VAL A 122 7.06 -7.28 -11.06
N GLN A 123 7.52 -8.30 -11.78
CA GLN A 123 6.84 -8.88 -12.92
C GLN A 123 6.69 -10.37 -12.67
N ALA A 124 5.51 -10.81 -12.25
CA ALA A 124 5.20 -12.22 -12.09
C ALA A 124 4.49 -12.72 -13.35
N ILE A 125 4.91 -13.89 -13.83
CA ILE A 125 4.25 -14.67 -14.88
C ILE A 125 3.78 -15.98 -14.26
N ARG A 126 2.76 -16.63 -14.86
CA ARG A 126 2.10 -17.80 -14.25
C ARG A 126 1.62 -17.49 -12.82
N ALA A 127 1.28 -16.23 -12.57
CA ALA A 127 0.73 -15.81 -11.30
C ALA A 127 -0.69 -16.39 -11.17
N ALA A 128 -1.03 -16.96 -10.03
CA ALA A 128 -2.40 -17.39 -9.75
C ALA A 128 -3.18 -16.19 -9.18
N VAL A 129 -3.76 -15.37 -10.06
CA VAL A 129 -4.49 -14.16 -9.64
C VAL A 129 -5.99 -14.43 -9.62
N THR A 130 -6.64 -14.05 -8.52
CA THR A 130 -8.09 -14.23 -8.32
C THR A 130 -8.80 -12.88 -8.20
N GLY A 131 -10.15 -12.89 -8.15
CA GLY A 131 -10.92 -11.70 -7.77
C GLY A 131 -10.90 -10.53 -8.76
N LEU A 132 -10.77 -10.80 -10.07
CA LEU A 132 -10.66 -9.78 -11.13
C LEU A 132 -12.02 -9.31 -11.70
N GLY A 133 -13.14 -9.69 -11.08
CA GLY A 133 -14.50 -9.58 -11.64
C GLY A 133 -15.14 -8.18 -11.64
N GLY A 134 -14.42 -7.12 -11.26
CA GLY A 134 -14.99 -5.78 -11.19
C GLY A 134 -13.97 -4.72 -10.80
N ALA A 135 -14.29 -3.45 -11.06
CA ALA A 135 -13.49 -2.33 -10.60
C ALA A 135 -13.47 -2.32 -9.07
N ARG A 136 -12.29 -2.07 -8.49
CA ARG A 136 -12.07 -2.09 -7.05
C ARG A 136 -10.80 -1.35 -6.69
N ASP A 137 -10.69 -0.98 -5.43
CA ASP A 137 -9.53 -0.27 -4.91
C ASP A 137 -8.59 -1.27 -4.27
N LEU A 138 -7.30 -1.19 -4.59
CA LEU A 138 -6.31 -2.17 -4.15
C LEU A 138 -5.19 -1.52 -3.34
N ARG A 139 -4.63 -2.32 -2.43
CA ARG A 139 -3.39 -2.01 -1.71
C ARG A 139 -2.37 -3.13 -1.93
N VAL A 140 -1.10 -2.80 -1.71
CA VAL A 140 0.00 -3.77 -1.70
C VAL A 140 0.64 -3.76 -0.33
N ARG A 141 0.80 -4.93 0.27
CA ARG A 141 1.55 -5.16 1.51
C ARG A 141 2.91 -5.73 1.15
N VAL A 142 3.95 -5.19 1.74
CA VAL A 142 5.34 -5.68 1.65
C VAL A 142 5.76 -6.07 3.05
N VAL A 143 6.14 -7.34 3.24
CA VAL A 143 6.60 -7.87 4.52
C VAL A 143 8.00 -8.44 4.35
N THR A 144 8.91 -8.04 5.23
CA THR A 144 10.27 -8.55 5.35
C THR A 144 10.61 -8.70 6.84
N ASP A 145 11.77 -9.27 7.18
CA ASP A 145 12.16 -9.35 8.61
C ASP A 145 12.49 -7.96 9.20
N GLY A 146 12.78 -6.97 8.35
CA GLY A 146 12.99 -5.59 8.75
C GLY A 146 11.69 -4.84 9.08
N GLY A 147 10.55 -5.53 9.00
CA GLY A 147 9.22 -5.00 9.24
C GLY A 147 8.31 -5.12 8.02
N CYS A 148 7.15 -4.50 8.07
CA CYS A 148 6.28 -4.43 6.93
C CYS A 148 5.66 -3.07 6.72
N GLY A 149 4.98 -2.92 5.59
CA GLY A 149 4.35 -1.68 5.20
C GLY A 149 3.32 -1.91 4.09
N ARG A 150 2.42 -0.94 3.98
CA ARG A 150 1.23 -0.96 3.15
C ARG A 150 1.17 0.27 2.26
N THR A 151 0.86 0.07 0.99
CA THR A 151 0.69 1.20 0.07
C THR A 151 -0.60 1.95 0.33
N CYS A 152 -0.59 3.26 0.01
CA CYS A 152 -1.84 4.01 -0.08
C CYS A 152 -2.74 3.40 -1.15
N VAL A 153 -4.04 3.60 -0.97
CA VAL A 153 -5.09 3.06 -1.86
C VAL A 153 -4.82 3.47 -3.30
N ALA A 154 -4.89 2.50 -4.20
CA ALA A 154 -4.80 2.70 -5.63
C ALA A 154 -6.14 2.30 -6.27
N ALA A 155 -6.83 3.28 -6.84
CA ALA A 155 -8.08 3.01 -7.54
C ALA A 155 -7.84 2.23 -8.83
N CYS A 156 -8.55 1.11 -9.02
CA CYS A 156 -8.37 0.24 -10.18
C CYS A 156 -9.64 0.11 -11.01
N THR A 157 -9.45 0.17 -12.33
CA THR A 157 -10.52 -0.09 -13.30
C THR A 157 -10.42 -1.52 -13.81
N ALA A 158 -11.57 -2.14 -14.05
CA ALA A 158 -11.65 -3.46 -14.67
C ALA A 158 -11.63 -3.38 -16.20
N GLY A 159 -11.11 -4.44 -16.81
CA GLY A 159 -11.03 -4.67 -18.25
C GLY A 159 -10.63 -6.13 -18.48
N ASN A 160 -9.50 -6.37 -19.16
CA ASN A 160 -8.89 -7.72 -19.27
C ASN A 160 -8.12 -8.15 -18.00
N GLY A 161 -8.60 -7.72 -16.83
CA GLY A 161 -7.88 -7.70 -15.55
C GLY A 161 -8.09 -6.38 -14.83
N LEU A 162 -7.25 -6.08 -13.84
CA LEU A 162 -7.29 -4.82 -13.10
C LEU A 162 -6.10 -3.93 -13.47
N ALA A 163 -6.36 -2.65 -13.69
CA ALA A 163 -5.34 -1.65 -13.91
C ALA A 163 -5.53 -0.48 -12.94
N CYS A 164 -4.55 -0.26 -12.07
CA CYS A 164 -4.64 0.73 -11.01
C CYS A 164 -3.90 2.01 -11.37
N ARG A 165 -4.50 3.13 -11.00
CA ARG A 165 -3.86 4.44 -11.06
C ARG A 165 -2.78 4.56 -9.98
N PRO A 166 -1.78 5.42 -10.16
CA PRO A 166 -0.80 5.68 -9.13
C PRO A 166 -1.48 6.17 -7.85
N SER A 167 -1.11 5.61 -6.69
CA SER A 167 -1.59 6.08 -5.40
C SER A 167 -0.94 7.42 -5.04
N VAL A 168 -1.51 8.09 -4.03
CA VAL A 168 -0.85 9.18 -3.32
C VAL A 168 0.47 8.69 -2.71
N ALA A 169 1.38 9.63 -2.48
CA ALA A 169 2.68 9.31 -1.92
C ALA A 169 2.65 9.31 -0.40
N TYR A 170 3.29 8.32 0.21
CA TYR A 170 3.60 8.32 1.64
C TYR A 170 4.62 9.41 1.95
N VAL A 171 4.36 10.17 3.01
CA VAL A 171 5.26 11.16 3.59
C VAL A 171 5.26 10.93 5.10
N PRO A 172 6.39 10.50 5.69
CA PRO A 172 6.51 10.41 7.14
C PRO A 172 6.51 11.81 7.76
N PHE A 173 6.26 11.90 9.06
CA PHE A 173 6.28 13.18 9.75
C PHE A 173 7.68 13.81 9.69
N ALA A 174 7.73 15.15 9.68
CA ALA A 174 8.98 15.90 9.50
C ALA A 174 10.01 15.64 10.63
N ASP A 175 9.55 15.26 11.81
CA ASP A 175 10.34 14.93 13.00
C ASP A 175 10.92 13.51 12.97
N GLU A 176 10.42 12.62 12.11
CA GLU A 176 10.90 11.24 12.05
C GLU A 176 12.25 11.08 11.34
N GLN A 177 12.76 12.13 10.68
CA GLN A 177 14.08 12.23 10.01
C GLN A 177 14.38 11.21 8.89
N PHE A 178 13.48 10.27 8.62
CA PHE A 178 13.55 9.32 7.50
C PHE A 178 12.52 9.65 6.41
N GLY A 179 12.65 9.07 5.22
CA GLY A 179 11.63 9.23 4.16
C GLY A 179 11.45 10.64 3.61
N ALA A 180 12.36 11.56 3.94
CA ALA A 180 12.38 12.93 3.43
C ALA A 180 12.59 12.96 1.91
N TYR A 181 11.88 13.86 1.23
CA TYR A 181 12.04 14.05 -0.20
C TYR A 181 13.29 14.89 -0.51
N VAL A 182 14.01 14.52 -1.57
CA VAL A 182 15.17 15.26 -2.08
C VAL A 182 14.74 16.58 -2.73
N SER A 183 13.50 16.66 -3.22
CA SER A 183 12.87 17.86 -3.76
C SER A 183 11.35 17.78 -3.60
N ARG A 184 10.66 18.94 -3.64
CA ARG A 184 9.20 18.99 -3.44
C ARG A 184 8.50 18.00 -4.38
N PRO A 185 7.66 17.09 -3.87
CA PRO A 185 7.00 16.11 -4.72
C PRO A 185 6.06 16.82 -5.70
N GLY A 186 6.19 16.51 -6.99
CA GLY A 186 5.32 17.06 -8.03
C GLY A 186 3.90 16.50 -8.06
N ARG A 187 3.47 15.76 -7.02
CA ARG A 187 2.13 15.17 -6.90
C ARG A 187 1.60 15.37 -5.47
N PRO A 188 0.27 15.33 -5.26
CA PRO A 188 -0.32 15.44 -3.93
C PRO A 188 0.27 14.41 -2.97
N VAL A 189 0.50 14.89 -1.75
CA VAL A 189 0.95 14.11 -0.60
C VAL A 189 -0.21 14.04 0.39
N SER A 190 -0.35 12.94 1.12
CA SER A 190 -1.37 12.85 2.17
C SER A 190 -1.03 13.84 3.29
N SER A 191 -1.97 14.73 3.64
CA SER A 191 -1.85 15.66 4.77
C SER A 191 -2.42 15.11 6.08
N LEU A 192 -2.84 13.83 6.08
CA LEU A 192 -3.60 13.18 7.17
C LEU A 192 -2.94 11.86 7.61
N CYS A 193 -1.62 11.76 7.58
CA CYS A 193 -0.92 10.69 8.30
C CYS A 193 -1.21 10.86 9.80
N GLY A 194 -1.75 9.84 10.48
CA GLY A 194 -2.00 9.87 11.94
C GLY A 194 -3.45 9.75 12.42
N LEU A 195 -4.37 9.10 11.69
CA LEU A 195 -5.68 8.75 12.23
C LEU A 195 -5.87 7.23 12.34
N GLU A 196 -6.55 6.85 13.43
CA GLU A 196 -6.81 5.53 14.02
C GLU A 196 -6.04 4.34 13.44
N ILE A 197 -5.06 3.88 14.22
CA ILE A 197 -4.24 2.69 13.96
C ILE A 197 -5.09 1.46 14.28
N ASP A 198 -5.24 0.57 13.29
CA ASP A 198 -5.83 -0.74 13.51
C ASP A 198 -4.80 -1.67 14.15
N ALA A 199 -4.88 -1.84 15.47
CA ALA A 199 -3.99 -2.73 16.22
C ALA A 199 -4.09 -4.22 15.82
N ALA A 200 -5.10 -4.62 15.04
CA ALA A 200 -5.21 -5.98 14.50
C ALA A 200 -4.42 -6.17 13.19
N SER A 201 -3.91 -5.08 12.59
CA SER A 201 -3.14 -5.12 11.36
C SER A 201 -1.70 -5.58 11.63
N PRO A 202 -1.22 -6.67 10.98
CA PRO A 202 0.12 -7.21 11.22
C PRO A 202 1.25 -6.32 10.71
N CYS A 203 0.94 -5.13 10.17
CA CYS A 203 1.93 -4.12 9.76
C CYS A 203 1.93 -2.84 10.57
N ASP A 204 1.11 -2.75 11.60
CA ASP A 204 1.13 -1.61 12.52
C ASP A 204 2.10 -1.91 13.68
N PHE A 205 3.38 -1.60 13.49
CA PHE A 205 4.43 -1.75 14.53
C PHE A 205 4.94 -0.43 15.12
N LEU A 206 4.17 0.67 15.05
CA LEU A 206 4.44 1.92 15.79
C LEU A 206 3.11 2.52 16.26
N VAL A 207 2.55 2.07 17.39
CA VAL A 207 2.82 2.59 18.74
C VAL A 207 4.15 3.35 18.88
N GLU A 208 4.13 4.63 18.53
CA GLU A 208 4.85 5.64 19.32
C GLU A 208 3.78 6.59 19.89
N GLU A 209 3.81 6.75 21.21
CA GLU A 209 2.88 7.49 22.05
C GLU A 209 2.83 9.00 21.73
N ARG A 210 2.36 9.40 20.54
CA ARG A 210 2.08 10.81 20.20
C ARG A 210 0.63 11.11 19.84
N CYS A 211 -0.23 10.09 19.87
CA CYS A 211 -1.69 10.26 19.78
C CYS A 211 -2.40 9.75 21.05
N ILE A 212 -1.85 10.03 22.24
CA ILE A 212 -2.62 10.03 23.47
C ILE A 212 -2.72 11.47 23.93
N LEU A 213 -3.86 12.12 23.66
CA LEU A 213 -4.52 13.19 24.43
C LEU A 213 -5.73 13.72 23.60
N PRO A 214 -6.78 14.25 24.25
CA PRO A 214 -8.16 13.98 23.89
C PRO A 214 -8.60 14.70 22.61
N TYR A 215 -9.40 13.97 21.83
CA TYR A 215 -10.19 14.50 20.74
C TYR A 215 -10.92 15.79 21.19
N PRO A 216 -10.77 16.95 20.53
CA PRO A 216 -11.71 18.02 20.74
C PRO A 216 -13.05 17.58 20.15
N SER A 217 -13.97 17.21 21.04
CA SER A 217 -15.39 17.29 20.75
C SER A 217 -15.71 18.72 20.32
N SER A 218 -16.24 18.93 19.11
CA SER A 218 -17.32 19.89 18.79
C SER A 218 -17.40 20.18 17.29
N ARG A 219 -18.53 19.93 16.64
CA ARG A 219 -19.67 20.86 16.48
C ARG A 219 -20.81 20.19 15.72
#